data_AF-A0A8T2MC01-F1
#
_entry.id   AF-A0A8T2MC01-F1
#
_cell.length_a   1.000
_cell.length_b   1.000
_cell.length_c   1.000
_cell.angle_alpha   90.00
_cell.angle_beta   90.00
_cell.angle_gamma   90.00
#
_symmetry.space_group_name_H-M   'P 1'
#
loop_
_entity.id
_entity.type
_entity.pdbx_description
1 polymer ?
#
loop_
_entity_poly.entity_id
_entity_poly.type
_entity_poly.pdbx_seq_one_letter_code
_entity_poly.pdbx_strand_id
1 'polypeptide(L)'
;MLFEGGLDGIFVRAVSKVWVQYCWMQFEGGLDGVVVVRAVSKGWVQYCWILFEGGLDGVVVVRAVSKGWVQYCWMQFEGGLDGVVVVRAVSKGWVQYCWMLFEGGLEGVVVVRAVSKGWVQYCWILFEGGLDGVVVVRAVSKGWVQYCWMLFEGGLDGVVVVRAVSKGWVQYCWMLFEGGLDGVVVVRAVSKGWVQYCWMLFEGGLDGIFVRAVNKGWVQYCWMQFEGGLEGVVVVRAVSKGWVQYCWMLFEGGLDGIFVRAVSKGWVQYCWMLFEGGLDGIFVRAVNKGWVQYSWMQFEGGL
;
A
#
# COMPACT_ATOMS: atom_id res chain seq x y z
N MET A 1 -29.07 0.95 0.13
CA MET A 1 -29.63 1.23 -1.20
C MET A 1 -29.09 0.17 -2.13
N LEU A 2 -29.97 -0.45 -2.90
CA LEU A 2 -29.63 -1.42 -3.93
C LEU A 2 -29.93 -0.76 -5.27
N PHE A 3 -29.03 -0.88 -6.23
CA PHE A 3 -29.19 -0.41 -7.60
C PHE A 3 -28.95 -1.61 -8.51
N GLU A 4 -29.95 -1.99 -9.31
CA GLU A 4 -29.89 -3.16 -10.19
C GLU A 4 -29.94 -2.71 -11.66
N GLY A 5 -29.23 -3.44 -12.52
CA GLY A 5 -29.21 -3.25 -13.97
C GLY A 5 -28.04 -2.40 -14.47
N GLY A 6 -27.83 -2.40 -15.79
CA GLY A 6 -26.82 -1.53 -16.41
C GLY A 6 -27.21 -0.07 -16.26
N LEU A 7 -26.34 0.75 -15.67
CA LEU A 7 -26.63 2.16 -15.41
C LEU A 7 -25.58 3.05 -16.06
N ASP A 8 -26.04 4.01 -16.86
CA ASP A 8 -25.21 5.02 -17.50
C ASP A 8 -25.32 6.34 -16.73
N GLY A 9 -24.18 6.84 -16.24
CA GLY A 9 -24.10 8.17 -15.62
C GLY A 9 -24.87 8.33 -14.30
N ILE A 10 -24.27 7.93 -13.17
CA ILE A 10 -24.90 7.96 -11.84
C ILE A 10 -24.27 8.98 -10.89
N PHE A 11 -25.10 9.68 -10.11
CA PHE A 11 -24.66 10.45 -8.95
C PHE A 11 -25.43 10.05 -7.68
N VAL A 12 -24.77 9.34 -6.76
CA VAL A 12 -25.35 8.93 -5.47
C VAL A 12 -24.69 9.69 -4.33
N ARG A 13 -25.52 10.26 -3.44
CA ARG A 13 -25.06 10.90 -2.22
C ARG A 13 -25.87 10.46 -1.01
N ALA A 14 -25.23 9.72 -0.10
CA ALA A 14 -25.78 9.34 1.19
C ALA A 14 -25.15 10.17 2.31
N VAL A 15 -25.96 10.81 3.16
CA VAL A 15 -25.49 11.54 4.34
C VAL A 15 -26.39 11.22 5.53
N SER A 16 -25.79 10.83 6.65
CA SER A 16 -26.54 10.64 7.89
C SER A 16 -25.74 11.11 9.11
N LYS A 17 -26.49 11.40 10.19
CA LYS A 17 -26.01 12.01 11.45
C LYS A 17 -26.78 11.42 12.63
N VAL A 18 -26.37 10.25 13.09
CA VAL A 18 -27.04 9.52 14.19
C VAL A 18 -26.01 8.83 15.06
N TRP A 19 -26.37 8.48 16.31
CA TRP A 19 -25.46 7.84 17.27
C TRP A 19 -24.82 6.54 16.73
N VAL A 20 -25.63 5.65 16.18
CA VAL A 20 -25.20 4.43 15.48
C VAL A 20 -25.74 4.48 14.06
N GLN A 21 -24.88 4.26 13.06
CA GLN A 21 -25.26 4.35 11.65
C GLN A 21 -24.75 3.17 10.84
N TYR A 22 -25.59 2.70 9.92
CA TYR A 22 -25.23 1.86 8.80
C TYR A 22 -25.48 2.63 7.50
N CYS A 23 -24.48 2.69 6.63
CA CYS A 23 -24.59 3.16 5.26
C CYS A 23 -24.23 1.97 4.37
N TRP A 24 -25.23 1.40 3.69
CA TRP A 24 -25.03 0.30 2.75
C TRP A 24 -25.45 0.75 1.36
N MET A 25 -24.56 0.60 0.38
CA MET A 25 -24.84 0.81 -1.04
C MET A 25 -24.28 -0.37 -1.81
N GLN A 26 -25.11 -0.96 -2.66
CA GLN A 26 -24.74 -2.07 -3.54
C GLN A 26 -25.24 -1.72 -4.95
N PHE A 27 -24.37 -1.92 -5.92
CA PHE A 27 -24.63 -1.69 -7.34
C PHE A 27 -24.38 -3.01 -8.06
N GLU A 28 -25.41 -3.56 -8.69
CA GLU A 28 -25.36 -4.82 -9.43
C GLU A 28 -25.54 -4.54 -10.92
N GLY A 29 -24.59 -4.99 -11.74
CA GLY A 29 -24.53 -4.76 -13.18
C GLY A 29 -23.41 -3.81 -13.59
N GLY A 30 -23.15 -3.74 -14.91
CA GLY A 30 -22.14 -2.84 -15.46
C GLY A 30 -22.53 -1.36 -15.29
N LEU A 31 -21.58 -0.52 -14.88
CA LEU A 31 -21.78 0.93 -14.85
C LEU A 31 -20.89 1.60 -15.88
N ASP A 32 -21.50 2.35 -16.78
CA ASP A 32 -20.78 3.07 -17.84
C ASP A 32 -20.90 4.59 -17.64
N GLY A 33 -19.97 5.34 -18.21
CA GLY A 33 -20.00 6.79 -18.23
C GLY A 33 -19.45 7.44 -16.96
N VAL A 34 -20.17 8.41 -16.38
CA VAL A 34 -19.68 9.16 -15.19
C VAL A 34 -20.42 8.69 -13.93
N VAL A 35 -19.73 7.92 -13.08
CA VAL A 35 -20.26 7.38 -11.83
C VAL A 35 -19.64 8.11 -10.64
N VAL A 36 -20.46 8.75 -9.81
CA VAL A 36 -20.00 9.41 -8.59
C VAL A 36 -20.81 8.94 -7.40
N VAL A 37 -20.14 8.25 -6.47
CA VAL A 37 -20.76 7.76 -5.25
C VAL A 37 -20.12 8.43 -4.04
N ARG A 38 -20.94 9.07 -3.20
CA ARG A 38 -20.48 9.76 -2.00
C ARG A 38 -21.27 9.34 -0.76
N ALA A 39 -20.61 8.60 0.13
CA ALA A 39 -21.12 8.31 1.46
C ALA A 39 -20.47 9.22 2.52
N VAL A 40 -21.28 9.82 3.38
CA VAL A 40 -20.82 10.57 4.54
C VAL A 40 -21.57 10.13 5.78
N SER A 41 -20.86 9.53 6.72
CA SER A 41 -21.39 9.08 8.01
C SER A 41 -20.77 9.90 9.14
N LYS A 42 -21.60 10.29 10.11
CA LYS A 42 -21.19 11.05 11.31
C LYS A 42 -21.95 10.53 12.53
N GLY A 43 -21.23 10.13 13.57
CA GLY A 43 -21.84 9.69 14.83
C GLY A 43 -20.88 9.03 15.79
N TRP A 44 -21.36 8.19 16.69
CA TRP A 44 -20.50 7.48 17.66
C TRP A 44 -19.94 6.19 17.07
N VAL A 45 -20.80 5.30 16.58
CA VAL A 45 -20.41 4.06 15.86
C VAL A 45 -20.95 4.11 14.44
N GLN A 46 -20.11 3.86 13.44
CA GLN A 46 -20.53 3.98 12.05
C GLN A 46 -19.98 2.84 11.20
N TYR A 47 -20.84 2.31 10.34
CA TYR A 47 -20.52 1.32 9.31
C TYR A 47 -20.85 1.93 7.95
N CYS A 48 -19.90 1.90 7.03
CA CYS A 48 -20.07 2.34 5.66
C CYS A 48 -19.59 1.22 4.74
N TRP A 49 -20.51 0.63 3.99
CA TRP A 49 -20.25 -0.41 3.00
C TRP A 49 -20.68 0.09 1.63
N ILE A 50 -19.78 -0.04 0.66
CA ILE A 50 -20.06 0.25 -0.74
C ILE A 50 -19.57 -0.96 -1.53
N LEU A 51 -20.46 -1.59 -2.26
CA LEU A 51 -20.17 -2.77 -3.07
C LEU A 51 -20.58 -2.48 -4.52
N PHE A 52 -19.69 -2.81 -5.45
CA PHE A 52 -19.96 -2.82 -6.87
C PHE A 52 -19.76 -4.24 -7.37
N GLU A 53 -20.81 -4.84 -7.92
CA GLU A 53 -20.82 -6.17 -8.53
C GLU A 53 -21.07 -5.99 -10.03
N GLY A 54 -19.99 -5.90 -10.80
CA GLY A 54 -20.01 -5.61 -12.23
C GLY A 54 -18.82 -4.77 -12.68
N GLY A 55 -18.57 -4.76 -13.99
CA GLY A 55 -17.54 -3.92 -14.58
C GLY A 55 -17.91 -2.43 -14.49
N LEU A 56 -16.93 -1.57 -14.25
CA LEU A 56 -17.11 -0.11 -14.32
C LEU A 56 -16.25 0.44 -15.45
N ASP A 57 -16.85 1.10 -16.42
CA ASP A 57 -16.17 1.77 -17.53
C ASP A 57 -16.45 3.29 -17.49
N GLY A 58 -15.41 4.08 -17.77
CA GLY A 58 -15.48 5.53 -17.86
C GLY A 58 -14.86 6.25 -16.65
N VAL A 59 -15.57 7.21 -16.06
CA VAL A 59 -15.07 8.04 -14.95
C VAL A 59 -15.79 7.68 -13.67
N VAL A 60 -15.10 6.97 -12.78
CA VAL A 60 -15.64 6.48 -11.50
C VAL A 60 -15.01 7.23 -10.34
N VAL A 61 -15.83 7.85 -9.49
CA VAL A 61 -15.38 8.54 -8.28
C VAL A 61 -16.16 8.05 -7.08
N VAL A 62 -15.53 7.23 -6.24
CA VAL A 62 -16.13 6.71 -5.00
C VAL A 62 -15.48 7.38 -3.80
N ARG A 63 -16.30 7.97 -2.94
CA ARG A 63 -15.85 8.66 -1.74
C ARG A 63 -16.66 8.29 -0.51
N ALA A 64 -16.03 7.56 0.40
CA ALA A 64 -16.54 7.32 1.74
C ALA A 64 -15.85 8.22 2.77
N VAL A 65 -16.64 8.90 3.60
CA VAL A 65 -16.14 9.71 4.71
C VAL A 65 -16.87 9.34 5.98
N SER A 66 -16.15 8.80 6.94
CA SER A 66 -16.66 8.42 8.25
C SER A 66 -16.01 9.27 9.34
N LYS A 67 -16.82 9.80 10.27
CA LYS A 67 -16.35 10.57 11.43
C LYS A 67 -17.08 10.12 12.68
N GLY A 68 -16.33 9.68 13.70
CA GLY A 68 -16.94 9.30 14.98
C GLY A 68 -15.99 8.65 15.97
N TRP A 69 -16.50 7.85 16.90
CA TRP A 69 -15.67 7.15 17.88
C TRP A 69 -15.13 5.82 17.30
N VAL A 70 -16.02 4.93 16.84
CA VAL A 70 -15.67 3.67 16.16
C VAL A 70 -16.18 3.69 14.74
N GLN A 71 -15.35 3.41 13.74
CA GLN A 71 -15.74 3.48 12.33
C GLN A 71 -15.25 2.27 11.54
N TYR A 72 -16.12 1.77 10.68
CA TYR A 72 -15.85 0.75 9.68
C TYR A 72 -16.19 1.33 8.31
N CYS A 73 -15.21 1.32 7.41
CA CYS A 73 -15.36 1.72 6.02
C CYS A 73 -14.89 0.55 5.16
N TRP A 74 -15.82 -0.09 4.48
CA TRP A 74 -15.57 -1.16 3.54
C TRP A 74 -15.98 -0.70 2.15
N MET A 75 -15.10 -0.90 1.18
CA MET A 75 -15.41 -0.72 -0.23
C MET A 75 -14.91 -1.94 -0.97
N GLN A 76 -15.76 -2.52 -1.80
CA GLN A 76 -15.44 -3.69 -2.58
C GLN A 76 -15.91 -3.48 -4.01
N PHE A 77 -15.06 -3.86 -4.95
CA PHE A 77 -15.28 -3.77 -6.38
C PHE A 77 -15.03 -5.16 -6.93
N GLU A 78 -16.10 -5.84 -7.33
CA GLU A 78 -16.08 -7.16 -7.96
C GLU A 78 -16.34 -6.96 -9.45
N GLY A 79 -15.29 -6.97 -10.27
CA GLY A 79 -15.36 -6.71 -11.70
C GLY A 79 -14.19 -5.88 -12.23
N GLY A 80 -14.05 -5.87 -13.55
CA GLY A 80 -13.05 -5.05 -14.23
C GLY A 80 -13.33 -3.56 -14.09
N LEU A 81 -12.31 -2.76 -13.81
CA LEU A 81 -12.39 -1.30 -13.74
C LEU A 81 -11.58 -0.71 -14.90
N ASP A 82 -12.24 -0.11 -15.88
CA ASP A 82 -11.59 0.55 -17.02
C ASP A 82 -11.84 2.08 -16.99
N GLY A 83 -10.87 2.85 -17.48
CA GLY A 83 -10.93 4.30 -17.59
C GLY A 83 -10.26 5.03 -16.42
N VAL A 84 -10.96 5.98 -15.81
CA VAL A 84 -10.44 6.84 -14.73
C VAL A 84 -11.17 6.56 -13.42
N VAL A 85 -10.50 5.85 -12.52
CA VAL A 85 -11.06 5.43 -11.25
C VAL A 85 -10.40 6.14 -10.08
N VAL A 86 -11.19 6.82 -9.25
CA VAL A 86 -10.74 7.50 -8.04
C VAL A 86 -11.52 7.00 -6.84
N VAL A 87 -10.87 6.20 -6.00
CA VAL A 87 -11.45 5.67 -4.76
C VAL A 87 -10.83 6.35 -3.56
N ARG A 88 -11.67 6.89 -2.67
CA ARG A 88 -11.22 7.61 -1.48
C ARG A 88 -12.01 7.27 -0.23
N ALA A 89 -11.34 6.59 0.70
CA ALA A 89 -11.80 6.44 2.08
C ALA A 89 -11.15 7.47 3.00
N VAL A 90 -11.96 8.13 3.84
CA VAL A 90 -11.47 9.00 4.90
C VAL A 90 -12.16 8.67 6.21
N SER A 91 -11.41 8.13 7.15
CA SER A 91 -11.90 7.73 8.46
C SER A 91 -11.24 8.58 9.55
N LYS A 92 -12.05 9.21 10.40
CA LYS A 92 -11.56 10.00 11.55
C LYS A 92 -12.27 9.59 12.83
N GLY A 93 -11.52 9.17 13.85
CA GLY A 93 -12.11 8.82 15.13
C GLY A 93 -11.17 8.21 16.15
N TRP A 94 -11.68 7.42 17.08
CA TRP A 94 -10.86 6.73 18.08
C TRP A 94 -10.34 5.38 17.55
N VAL A 95 -11.24 4.51 17.09
CA VAL A 95 -10.91 3.21 16.46
C VAL A 95 -11.44 3.18 15.04
N GLN A 96 -10.58 2.86 14.07
CA GLN A 96 -10.95 2.91 12.65
C GLN A 96 -10.52 1.64 11.90
N TYR A 97 -11.42 1.15 11.07
CA TYR A 97 -11.17 0.10 10.10
C TYR A 97 -11.49 0.65 8.71
N CYS A 98 -10.52 0.57 7.81
CA CYS A 98 -10.66 0.94 6.42
C CYS A 98 -10.22 -0.26 5.59
N TRP A 99 -11.14 -0.85 4.84
CA TRP A 99 -10.90 -1.95 3.94
C TRP A 99 -11.30 -1.53 2.53
N MET A 100 -10.43 -1.79 1.57
CA MET A 100 -10.71 -1.61 0.15
C MET A 100 -10.24 -2.86 -0.56
N LEU A 101 -11.14 -3.49 -1.29
CA LEU A 101 -10.92 -4.71 -2.05
C LEU A 101 -11.29 -4.45 -3.51
N PHE A 102 -10.39 -4.83 -4.40
CA PHE A 102 -10.58 -4.76 -5.84
C PHE A 102 -10.32 -6.16 -6.39
N GLU A 103 -11.39 -6.83 -6.78
CA GLU A 103 -11.36 -8.15 -7.40
C GLU A 103 -11.64 -7.97 -8.90
N GLY A 104 -10.62 -8.18 -9.73
CA GLY A 104 -10.69 -7.98 -11.17
C GLY A 104 -9.53 -7.15 -11.73
N GLY A 105 -9.46 -7.09 -13.06
CA GLY A 105 -8.48 -6.28 -13.76
C GLY A 105 -8.77 -4.78 -13.63
N LEU A 106 -7.73 -3.98 -13.47
CA LEU A 106 -7.82 -2.53 -13.46
C LEU A 106 -7.01 -1.98 -14.62
N GLU A 107 -7.67 -1.34 -15.57
CA GLU A 107 -7.06 -0.73 -16.75
C GLU A 107 -7.22 0.80 -16.71
N GLY A 108 -6.21 1.52 -17.20
CA GLY A 108 -6.27 2.98 -17.32
C GLY A 108 -5.64 3.72 -16.14
N VAL A 109 -6.34 4.71 -15.56
CA VAL A 109 -5.82 5.59 -14.50
C VAL A 109 -6.57 5.35 -13.20
N VAL A 110 -5.89 4.70 -12.25
CA VAL A 110 -6.46 4.33 -10.96
C VAL A 110 -5.79 5.08 -9.83
N VAL A 111 -6.58 5.74 -8.99
CA VAL A 111 -6.10 6.46 -7.81
C VAL A 111 -6.87 5.99 -6.58
N VAL A 112 -6.21 5.21 -5.73
CA VAL A 112 -6.77 4.70 -4.48
C VAL A 112 -6.15 5.44 -3.29
N ARG A 113 -7.00 6.01 -2.43
CA ARG A 113 -6.55 6.79 -1.29
C ARG A 113 -7.31 6.46 0.00
N ALA A 114 -6.64 5.80 0.92
CA ALA A 114 -7.08 5.67 2.31
C ALA A 114 -6.43 6.73 3.20
N VAL A 115 -7.25 7.40 4.01
CA VAL A 115 -6.75 8.31 5.05
C VAL A 115 -7.45 8.02 6.36
N SER A 116 -6.67 7.54 7.33
CA SER A 116 -7.14 7.26 8.67
C SER A 116 -6.47 8.21 9.67
N LYS A 117 -7.24 8.70 10.64
CA LYS A 117 -6.75 9.53 11.76
C LYS A 117 -7.49 9.16 13.05
N GLY A 118 -6.75 8.92 14.13
CA GLY A 118 -7.34 8.34 15.34
C GLY A 118 -6.41 7.51 16.20
N TRP A 119 -6.88 7.03 17.35
CA TRP A 119 -6.06 6.31 18.33
C TRP A 119 -5.56 4.96 17.78
N VAL A 120 -6.48 4.07 17.39
CA VAL A 120 -6.18 2.78 16.75
C VAL A 120 -6.71 2.79 15.33
N GLN A 121 -5.89 2.36 14.37
CA GLN A 121 -6.31 2.31 12.97
C GLN A 121 -5.81 1.06 12.30
N TYR A 122 -6.67 0.56 11.44
CA TYR A 122 -6.34 -0.45 10.49
C TYR A 122 -6.75 -0.02 9.09
N CYS A 123 -5.84 -0.19 8.15
CA CYS A 123 -6.00 0.13 6.75
C CYS A 123 -5.54 -1.07 5.93
N TRP A 124 -6.48 -1.69 5.23
CA TRP A 124 -6.24 -2.75 4.26
C TRP A 124 -6.64 -2.27 2.88
N ILE A 125 -5.75 -2.51 1.92
CA ILE A 125 -5.99 -2.30 0.50
C ILE A 125 -5.53 -3.57 -0.20
N LEU A 126 -6.43 -4.24 -0.88
CA LEU A 126 -6.20 -5.50 -1.55
C LEU A 126 -6.61 -5.37 -3.01
N PHE A 127 -5.71 -5.76 -3.90
CA PHE A 127 -5.96 -5.89 -5.32
C PHE A 127 -5.73 -7.36 -5.69
N GLU A 128 -6.77 -8.01 -6.17
CA GLU A 128 -6.76 -9.38 -6.69
C GLU A 128 -7.08 -9.30 -8.19
N GLY A 129 -6.04 -9.22 -9.02
CA GLY A 129 -6.15 -9.05 -10.46
C GLY A 129 -5.00 -8.26 -11.07
N GLY A 130 -4.94 -8.24 -12.41
CA GLY A 130 -3.95 -7.47 -13.13
C GLY A 130 -4.19 -5.96 -13.02
N LEU A 131 -3.12 -5.19 -12.84
CA LEU A 131 -3.17 -3.72 -12.96
C LEU A 131 -2.42 -3.31 -14.23
N ASP A 132 -3.09 -2.63 -15.15
CA ASP A 132 -2.48 -2.06 -16.36
C ASP A 132 -2.72 -0.55 -16.42
N GLY A 133 -1.69 0.19 -16.83
CA GLY A 133 -1.71 1.65 -16.97
C GLY A 133 -1.07 2.39 -15.80
N VAL A 134 -1.74 3.40 -15.25
CA VAL A 134 -1.20 4.28 -14.21
C VAL A 134 -1.96 4.10 -12.91
N VAL A 135 -1.34 3.38 -11.96
CA VAL A 135 -1.95 3.11 -10.66
C VAL A 135 -1.23 3.85 -9.54
N VAL A 136 -1.99 4.62 -8.75
CA VAL A 136 -1.48 5.36 -7.59
C VAL A 136 -2.24 4.95 -6.33
N VAL A 137 -1.57 4.19 -5.47
CA VAL A 137 -2.13 3.76 -4.19
C VAL A 137 -1.49 4.52 -3.05
N ARG A 138 -2.32 5.14 -2.21
CA ARG A 138 -1.84 5.93 -1.07
C ARG A 138 -2.62 5.66 0.20
N ALA A 139 -1.96 5.01 1.16
CA ALA A 139 -2.41 4.89 2.53
C ALA A 139 -1.74 5.93 3.43
N VAL A 140 -2.53 6.66 4.21
CA VAL A 140 -2.01 7.61 5.21
C VAL A 140 -2.70 7.38 6.55
N SER A 141 -1.92 6.98 7.53
CA SER A 141 -2.40 6.63 8.87
C SER A 141 -1.71 7.50 9.93
N LYS A 142 -2.49 8.08 10.83
CA LYS A 142 -1.97 9.00 11.88
C LYS A 142 -2.60 8.78 13.25
N GLY A 143 -1.84 8.30 14.22
CA GLY A 143 -2.23 8.30 15.63
C GLY A 143 -1.50 7.24 16.46
N TRP A 144 -2.10 6.63 17.49
CA TRP A 144 -1.33 5.88 18.49
C TRP A 144 -0.81 4.52 17.97
N VAL A 145 -1.72 3.62 17.59
CA VAL A 145 -1.39 2.29 17.02
C VAL A 145 -1.95 2.19 15.61
N GLN A 146 -1.13 1.74 14.66
CA GLN A 146 -1.47 1.77 13.24
C GLN A 146 -1.07 0.48 12.56
N TYR A 147 -1.99 -0.09 11.79
CA TYR A 147 -1.77 -1.21 10.89
C TYR A 147 -2.10 -0.76 9.48
N CYS A 148 -1.16 -0.92 8.56
CA CYS A 148 -1.32 -0.63 7.15
C CYS A 148 -0.86 -1.86 6.39
N TRP A 149 -1.80 -2.55 5.77
CA TRP A 149 -1.56 -3.69 4.90
C TRP A 149 -1.97 -3.30 3.48
N MET A 150 -1.07 -3.52 2.54
CA MET A 150 -1.38 -3.42 1.11
C MET A 150 -0.90 -4.69 0.43
N LEU A 151 -1.78 -5.32 -0.32
CA LEU A 151 -1.53 -6.58 -1.00
C LEU A 151 -1.96 -6.43 -2.44
N PHE A 152 -1.09 -6.83 -3.35
CA PHE A 152 -1.25 -6.79 -4.78
C PHE A 152 -0.97 -8.18 -5.31
N GLU A 153 -2.00 -8.89 -5.69
CA GLU A 153 -1.93 -10.23 -6.29
C GLU A 153 -2.29 -10.10 -7.77
N GLY A 154 -1.35 -10.43 -8.65
CA GLY A 154 -1.52 -10.31 -10.10
C GLY A 154 -0.36 -9.59 -10.78
N GLY A 155 -0.40 -9.56 -12.12
CA GLY A 155 0.58 -8.81 -12.91
C GLY A 155 0.36 -7.30 -12.78
N LEU A 156 1.43 -6.53 -12.59
CA LEU A 156 1.39 -5.07 -12.71
C LEU A 156 2.15 -4.67 -13.97
N ASP A 157 1.47 -4.02 -14.91
CA ASP A 157 2.06 -3.42 -16.11
C ASP A 157 1.88 -1.88 -16.07
N GLY A 158 2.84 -1.16 -16.63
CA GLY A 158 2.83 0.30 -16.71
C GLY A 158 3.50 1.00 -15.54
N VAL A 159 2.82 1.98 -14.92
CA VAL A 159 3.39 2.85 -13.88
C VAL A 159 2.60 2.71 -12.59
N VAL A 160 3.18 2.00 -11.63
CA VAL A 160 2.56 1.79 -10.32
C VAL A 160 3.30 2.57 -9.22
N VAL A 161 2.58 3.42 -8.49
CA VAL A 161 3.12 4.19 -7.37
C VAL A 161 2.37 3.84 -6.10
N VAL A 162 3.03 3.08 -5.21
CA VAL A 162 2.49 2.69 -3.91
C VAL A 162 3.14 3.50 -2.80
N ARG A 163 2.32 4.14 -1.96
CA ARG A 163 2.81 4.99 -0.87
C ARG A 163 2.06 4.77 0.44
N ALA A 164 2.72 4.14 1.39
CA ALA A 164 2.31 4.10 2.78
C ALA A 164 2.98 5.22 3.59
N VAL A 165 2.18 5.98 4.35
CA VAL A 165 2.70 6.97 5.31
C VAL A 165 2.04 6.79 6.66
N SER A 166 2.82 6.36 7.64
CA SER A 166 2.38 6.13 9.01
C SER A 166 3.07 7.12 9.96
N LYS A 167 2.30 7.70 10.88
CA LYS A 167 2.82 8.57 11.96
C LYS A 167 2.13 8.27 13.27
N GLY A 168 2.88 8.05 14.35
CA GLY A 168 2.28 7.46 15.53
C GLY A 168 3.22 6.86 16.55
N TRP A 169 2.69 6.20 17.58
CA TRP A 169 3.50 5.55 18.61
C TRP A 169 4.02 4.19 18.14
N VAL A 170 3.12 3.28 17.75
CA VAL A 170 3.42 1.94 17.23
C VAL A 170 2.83 1.79 15.83
N GLN A 171 3.60 1.29 14.88
CA GLN A 171 3.19 1.16 13.48
C GLN A 171 3.64 -0.16 12.88
N TYR A 172 2.74 -0.77 12.13
CA TYR A 172 2.97 -1.91 11.26
C TYR A 172 2.60 -1.50 9.84
N CYS A 173 3.55 -1.62 8.93
CA CYS A 173 3.37 -1.38 7.51
C CYS A 173 3.84 -2.62 6.77
N TRP A 174 2.90 -3.36 6.19
CA TRP A 174 3.16 -4.51 5.35
C TRP A 174 2.73 -4.18 3.93
N MET A 175 3.60 -4.47 2.98
CA MET A 175 3.30 -4.42 1.57
C MET A 175 3.75 -5.74 0.94
N LEU A 176 2.86 -6.38 0.20
CA LEU A 176 3.12 -7.63 -0.50
C LEU A 176 2.71 -7.44 -1.96
N PHE A 177 3.60 -7.85 -2.86
CA PHE A 177 3.41 -7.83 -4.30
C PHE A 177 3.71 -9.23 -4.80
N GLU A 178 2.69 -9.93 -5.30
CA GLU A 178 2.79 -11.27 -5.85
C GLU A 178 2.40 -11.23 -7.32
N GLY A 179 3.34 -11.55 -8.21
CA GLY A 179 3.14 -11.55 -9.66
C GLY A 179 4.26 -10.87 -10.42
N GLY A 180 4.16 -10.89 -11.76
CA GLY A 180 5.10 -10.17 -12.62
C GLY A 180 4.89 -8.66 -12.55
N LEU A 181 5.97 -7.90 -12.34
CA LEU A 181 5.98 -6.44 -12.38
C LEU A 181 6.75 -6.01 -13.63
N ASP A 182 6.03 -5.56 -14.65
CA ASP A 182 6.59 -4.96 -15.86
C ASP A 182 6.36 -3.44 -15.84
N GLY A 183 7.34 -2.68 -16.32
CA GLY A 183 7.32 -1.22 -16.31
C GLY A 183 7.96 -0.57 -15.07
N VAL A 184 7.38 0.51 -14.54
CA VAL A 184 7.98 1.35 -13.49
C VAL A 184 7.17 1.28 -12.21
N VAL A 185 7.67 0.51 -11.25
CA VAL A 185 7.04 0.37 -9.92
C VAL A 185 7.80 1.18 -8.87
N VAL A 186 7.14 2.17 -8.27
CA VAL A 186 7.69 3.00 -7.19
C VAL A 186 6.99 2.72 -5.88
N VAL A 187 7.67 2.01 -4.98
CA VAL A 187 7.16 1.70 -3.65
C VAL A 187 7.81 2.57 -2.59
N ARG A 188 7.00 3.25 -1.78
CA ARG A 188 7.48 4.14 -0.73
C ARG A 188 6.74 3.95 0.59
N ALA A 189 7.42 3.33 1.56
CA ALA A 189 7.02 3.33 2.95
C ALA A 189 7.69 4.48 3.72
N VAL A 190 6.91 5.29 4.44
CA VAL A 190 7.43 6.30 5.37
C VAL A 190 6.75 6.16 6.72
N SER A 191 7.52 5.76 7.71
CA SER A 191 7.06 5.59 9.07
C SER A 191 7.78 6.57 10.01
N LYS A 192 7.05 7.14 10.97
CA LYS A 192 7.60 8.08 11.97
C LYS A 192 6.94 7.91 13.34
N GLY A 193 7.68 7.65 14.39
CA GLY A 193 7.09 7.14 15.62
C GLY A 193 8.04 6.50 16.62
N TRP A 194 7.51 5.84 17.67
CA TRP A 194 8.33 5.21 18.70
C TRP A 194 8.82 3.83 18.24
N VAL A 195 7.90 2.90 17.95
CA VAL A 195 8.19 1.55 17.41
C VAL A 195 7.59 1.42 16.01
N GLN A 196 8.37 0.93 15.06
CA GLN A 196 7.90 0.72 13.69
C GLN A 196 8.39 -0.60 13.13
N TYR A 197 7.49 -1.28 12.43
CA TYR A 197 7.74 -2.45 11.62
C TYR A 197 7.33 -2.11 10.19
N CYS A 198 8.27 -2.24 9.27
CA CYS A 198 8.07 -2.06 7.84
C CYS A 198 8.52 -3.35 7.17
N TRP A 199 7.59 -4.06 6.54
CA TRP A 199 7.84 -5.28 5.80
C TRP A 199 7.40 -5.06 4.36
N MET A 200 8.26 -5.37 3.41
CA MET A 200 7.96 -5.33 1.99
C MET A 200 8.44 -6.64 1.37
N LEU A 201 7.53 -7.34 0.71
CA LEU A 201 7.82 -8.59 0.02
C LEU A 201 7.39 -8.44 -1.43
N PHE A 202 8.26 -8.86 -2.33
CA PHE A 202 8.05 -8.85 -3.77
C PHE A 202 8.38 -10.24 -4.28
N GLU A 203 7.40 -10.91 -4.88
CA GLU A 203 7.51 -12.26 -5.42
C GLU A 203 7.14 -12.24 -6.90
N GLY A 204 8.06 -12.67 -7.76
CA GLY A 204 7.87 -12.73 -9.21
C GLY A 204 9.00 -12.08 -10.02
N GLY A 205 8.81 -12.01 -11.34
CA GLY A 205 9.72 -11.28 -12.24
C GLY A 205 9.50 -9.77 -12.11
N LEU A 206 10.54 -9.00 -11.83
CA LEU A 206 10.48 -7.57 -11.59
C LEU A 206 11.38 -6.83 -12.57
N ASP A 207 10.81 -5.91 -13.35
CA ASP A 207 11.55 -4.90 -14.14
C ASP A 207 11.30 -3.49 -13.58
N GLY A 208 12.30 -2.62 -13.62
CA GLY A 208 12.15 -1.18 -13.39
C GLY A 208 11.64 -0.74 -12.01
N ILE A 209 12.07 -1.39 -10.93
CA ILE A 209 11.54 -1.14 -9.57
C ILE A 209 12.36 -0.15 -8.74
N PHE A 210 11.68 0.80 -8.10
CA PHE A 210 12.24 1.75 -7.13
C PHE A 210 11.58 1.60 -5.76
N VAL A 211 12.26 0.93 -4.83
CA VAL A 211 11.80 0.75 -3.45
C VAL A 211 12.48 1.72 -2.50
N ARG A 212 11.69 2.40 -1.67
CA ARG A 212 12.20 3.32 -0.65
C ARG A 212 11.47 3.21 0.68
N ALA A 213 12.13 2.62 1.67
CA ALA A 213 11.73 2.66 3.07
C ALA A 213 12.40 3.82 3.81
N VAL A 214 11.62 4.63 4.51
CA VAL A 214 12.14 5.69 5.40
C VAL A 214 11.50 5.57 6.77
N ASN A 215 12.29 5.12 7.73
CA ASN A 215 11.88 4.86 9.10
C ASN A 215 12.58 5.86 10.03
N LYS A 216 11.82 6.53 10.89
CA LYS A 216 12.36 7.47 11.88
C LYS A 216 11.73 7.26 13.23
N GLY A 217 12.49 6.89 14.24
CA GLY A 217 11.90 6.63 15.54
C GLY A 217 12.84 6.17 16.63
N TRP A 218 12.30 5.50 17.64
CA TRP A 218 13.10 4.94 18.73
C TRP A 218 13.65 3.57 18.33
N VAL A 219 12.76 2.60 18.09
CA VAL A 219 13.08 1.21 17.69
C VAL A 219 12.42 0.91 16.35
N GLN A 220 13.20 0.41 15.39
CA GLN A 220 12.74 0.30 14.01
C GLN A 220 13.18 -1.02 13.39
N TYR A 221 12.26 -1.69 12.71
CA TYR A 221 12.48 -2.90 11.93
C TYR A 221 12.08 -2.63 10.50
N CYS A 222 13.02 -2.83 9.58
CA CYS A 222 12.81 -2.74 8.14
C CYS A 222 13.22 -4.07 7.53
N TRP A 223 12.26 -4.82 7.02
CA TRP A 223 12.48 -6.04 6.26
C TRP A 223 12.07 -5.81 4.82
N MET A 224 12.93 -6.18 3.89
CA MET A 224 12.63 -6.20 2.48
C MET A 224 13.09 -7.53 1.90
N GLN A 225 12.25 -8.15 1.10
CA GLN A 225 12.53 -9.43 0.48
C GLN A 225 12.06 -9.38 -0.97
N PHE A 226 12.93 -9.84 -1.86
CA PHE A 226 12.71 -9.88 -3.29
C PHE A 226 13.03 -11.30 -3.73
N GLU A 227 12.03 -11.99 -4.25
CA GLU A 227 12.13 -13.36 -4.75
C GLU A 227 11.74 -13.39 -6.22
N GLY A 228 12.63 -13.90 -7.08
CA GLY A 228 12.42 -14.01 -8.51
C GLY A 228 13.49 -13.30 -9.34
N GLY A 229 13.23 -13.15 -10.65
CA GLY A 229 14.13 -12.43 -11.55
C GLY A 229 13.99 -10.92 -11.34
N LEU A 230 15.07 -10.24 -10.96
CA LEU A 230 15.18 -8.79 -10.95
C LEU A 230 15.98 -8.37 -12.18
N GLU A 231 15.32 -7.76 -13.14
CA GLU A 231 15.94 -7.24 -14.37
C GLU A 231 15.82 -5.71 -14.43
N GLY A 232 16.67 -5.10 -15.26
CA GLY A 232 16.68 -3.66 -15.45
C GLY A 232 17.17 -2.86 -14.25
N VAL A 233 16.69 -1.62 -14.10
CA VAL A 233 17.18 -0.70 -13.06
C VAL A 233 16.37 -0.87 -11.77
N VAL A 234 16.86 -1.71 -10.86
CA VAL A 234 16.26 -1.89 -9.54
C VAL A 234 16.96 -1.05 -8.49
N VAL A 235 16.28 -0.09 -7.86
CA VAL A 235 16.85 0.76 -6.82
C VAL A 235 16.16 0.54 -5.48
N VAL A 236 16.89 -0.04 -4.53
CA VAL A 236 16.39 -0.27 -3.16
C VAL A 236 17.07 0.68 -2.18
N ARG A 237 16.29 1.47 -1.46
CA ARG A 237 16.79 2.45 -0.50
C ARG A 237 16.12 2.33 0.87
N ALA A 238 16.85 1.79 1.83
CA ALA A 238 16.50 1.84 3.25
C ALA A 238 17.13 3.07 3.91
N VAL A 239 16.33 3.89 4.61
CA VAL A 239 16.83 4.97 5.46
C VAL A 239 16.21 4.88 6.83
N SER A 240 17.05 4.56 7.81
CA SER A 240 16.65 4.35 9.19
C SER A 240 17.33 5.40 10.08
N LYS A 241 16.54 6.13 10.88
CA LYS A 241 17.07 7.10 11.85
C LYS A 241 16.43 6.91 13.22
N GLY A 242 17.24 6.60 14.24
CA GLY A 242 16.67 6.39 15.56
C GLY A 242 17.62 5.88 16.63
N TRP A 243 17.09 5.29 17.70
CA TRP A 243 17.91 4.75 18.78
C TRP A 243 18.44 3.35 18.42
N VAL A 244 17.54 2.40 18.16
CA VAL A 244 17.86 1.02 17.73
C VAL A 244 17.25 0.76 16.37
N GLN A 245 18.03 0.27 15.42
CA GLN A 245 17.57 0.02 14.05
C GLN A 245 17.97 -1.37 13.58
N TYR A 246 17.02 -2.07 12.97
CA TYR A 246 17.22 -3.33 12.27
C TYR A 246 16.81 -3.15 10.82
N CYS A 247 17.72 -3.45 9.91
CA CYS A 247 17.50 -3.47 8.48
C CYS A 247 17.90 -4.83 7.96
N TRP A 248 16.96 -5.54 7.34
CA TRP A 248 17.18 -6.80 6.67
C TRP A 248 16.74 -6.65 5.22
N MET A 249 17.59 -7.08 4.30
CA MET A 249 17.29 -7.14 2.88
C MET A 249 17.73 -8.49 2.35
N LEU A 250 16.81 -9.17 1.66
CA LEU A 250 17.03 -10.46 1.02
C LEU A 250 16.68 -10.31 -0.46
N PHE A 251 17.57 -10.81 -1.31
CA PHE A 251 17.41 -10.83 -2.76
C PHE A 251 17.73 -12.25 -3.23
N GLU A 252 16.76 -12.93 -3.82
CA GLU A 252 16.89 -14.31 -4.30
C GLU A 252 16.45 -14.39 -5.76
N GLY A 253 17.33 -14.90 -6.64
CA GLY A 253 17.01 -15.18 -8.04
C GLY A 253 18.05 -14.67 -9.04
N GLY A 254 17.62 -14.38 -10.27
CA GLY A 254 18.48 -13.74 -11.28
C GLY A 254 18.49 -12.23 -11.03
N LEU A 255 19.65 -11.64 -10.79
CA LEU A 255 19.80 -10.25 -10.37
C LEU A 255 20.65 -9.50 -11.40
N ASP A 256 20.04 -8.59 -12.16
CA ASP A 256 20.73 -7.68 -13.10
C ASP A 256 20.42 -6.21 -12.77
N GLY A 257 21.41 -5.33 -12.89
CA GLY A 257 21.23 -3.88 -12.80
C GLY A 257 20.77 -3.32 -11.43
N ILE A 258 21.08 -4.02 -10.33
CA ILE A 258 20.57 -3.66 -8.99
C ILE A 258 21.45 -2.62 -8.26
N PHE A 259 20.81 -1.58 -7.73
CA PHE A 259 21.40 -0.55 -6.89
C PHE A 259 20.80 -0.53 -5.47
N VAL A 260 21.51 -1.11 -4.50
CA VAL A 260 21.07 -1.14 -3.10
C VAL A 260 21.78 -0.08 -2.27
N ARG A 261 21.01 0.73 -1.53
CA ARG A 261 21.53 1.74 -0.60
C ARG A 261 20.86 1.68 0.76
N ALA A 262 21.57 1.15 1.74
CA ALA A 262 21.18 1.20 3.15
C ALA A 262 21.84 2.38 3.87
N VAL A 263 21.06 3.19 4.58
CA VAL A 263 21.58 4.27 5.43
C VAL A 263 20.95 4.19 6.80
N SER A 264 21.75 3.84 7.81
CA SER A 264 21.32 3.85 9.20
C SER A 264 22.05 4.94 9.99
N LYS A 265 21.31 5.71 10.78
CA LYS A 265 21.86 6.72 11.70
C LYS A 265 21.20 6.60 13.06
N GLY A 266 21.98 6.53 14.13
CA GLY A 266 21.39 6.17 15.42
C GLY A 266 22.38 5.65 16.44
N TRP A 267 21.89 5.13 17.55
CA TRP A 267 22.74 4.65 18.64
C TRP A 267 23.25 3.23 18.38
N VAL A 268 22.34 2.29 18.11
CA VAL A 268 22.61 0.88 17.79
C VAL A 268 22.00 0.53 16.45
N GLN A 269 22.77 -0.12 15.58
CA GLN A 269 22.34 -0.45 14.21
C GLN A 269 22.74 -1.87 13.83
N TYR A 270 21.80 -2.59 13.25
CA TYR A 270 21.99 -3.87 12.60
C TYR A 270 21.51 -3.75 11.16
N CYS A 271 22.40 -4.04 10.21
CA CYS A 271 22.08 -4.10 8.80
C CYS A 271 22.57 -5.42 8.23
N TRP A 272 21.66 -6.24 7.73
CA TRP A 272 21.93 -7.49 7.06
C TRP A 272 21.46 -7.42 5.62
N MET A 273 22.29 -7.89 4.71
CA MET A 273 21.99 -8.02 3.29
C MET A 273 22.43 -9.39 2.82
N LEU A 274 21.53 -10.12 2.16
CA LEU A 274 21.81 -11.41 1.55
C LEU A 274 21.37 -11.36 0.09
N PHE A 275 22.25 -11.80 -0.79
CA PHE A 275 22.02 -11.90 -2.23
C PHE A 275 22.29 -13.34 -2.64
N GLU A 276 21.29 -14.02 -3.17
CA GLU A 276 21.39 -15.40 -3.63
C GLU A 276 21.01 -15.51 -5.11
N GLY A 277 21.77 -16.29 -5.88
CA GLY A 277 21.49 -16.57 -7.29
C GLY A 277 22.49 -15.97 -8.29
N GLY A 278 22.04 -15.69 -9.52
CA GLY A 278 22.91 -15.15 -10.57
C GLY A 278 23.07 -13.64 -10.42
N LEU A 279 24.31 -13.14 -10.37
CA LEU A 279 24.59 -11.74 -10.02
C LEU A 279 25.30 -11.01 -11.17
N ASP A 280 24.62 -10.06 -11.82
CA ASP A 280 25.22 -9.12 -12.78
C ASP A 280 24.85 -7.67 -12.42
N GLY A 281 25.76 -6.73 -12.67
CA GLY A 281 25.45 -5.29 -12.52
C GLY A 281 25.09 -4.82 -11.10
N ILE A 282 25.43 -5.55 -10.03
CA ILE A 282 25.03 -5.20 -8.66
C ILE A 282 25.96 -4.16 -8.01
N PHE A 283 25.37 -3.08 -7.50
CA PHE A 283 26.05 -2.10 -6.67
C PHE A 283 25.37 -1.97 -5.29
N VAL A 284 26.14 -2.19 -4.23
CA VAL A 284 25.65 -2.07 -2.85
C VAL A 284 26.41 -1.01 -2.06
N ARG A 285 25.68 -0.14 -1.37
CA ARG A 285 26.25 0.86 -0.46
C ARG A 285 25.52 0.90 0.87
N ALA A 286 26.18 0.38 1.91
CA ALA A 286 25.79 0.59 3.30
C ALA A 286 26.49 1.80 3.92
N VAL A 287 25.75 2.64 4.63
CA VAL A 287 26.31 3.76 5.40
C VAL A 287 25.70 3.76 6.79
N ASN A 288 26.51 3.39 7.78
CA ASN A 288 26.10 3.36 9.18
C ASN A 288 26.84 4.44 9.97
N LYS A 289 26.09 5.20 10.77
CA LYS A 289 26.64 6.28 11.62
C LYS A 289 25.99 6.22 12.99
N GLY A 290 26.75 5.79 13.98
CA GLY A 290 26.27 5.52 15.32
C GLY A 290 27.35 5.01 16.26
N TRP A 291 26.96 4.79 17.51
CA TRP A 291 27.85 4.28 18.57
C TRP A 291 28.18 2.81 18.39
N VAL A 292 27.16 1.99 18.10
CA VAL A 292 27.30 0.54 17.87
C VAL A 292 26.73 0.18 16.51
N GLN A 293 27.50 -0.54 15.71
CA GLN A 293 27.14 -0.86 14.33
C GLN A 293 27.53 -2.29 14.00
N TYR A 294 26.56 -3.05 13.52
CA TYR A 294 26.73 -4.37 12.93
C TYR A 294 26.23 -4.32 11.50
N SER A 295 27.11 -4.66 10.57
CA SER A 295 26.81 -4.65 9.13
C SER A 295 27.32 -5.95 8.56
N TRP A 296 26.42 -6.71 7.96
CA TRP A 296 26.74 -7.97 7.34
C TRP A 296 26.17 -8.00 5.94
N MET A 297 26.95 -8.55 5.02
CA MET A 297 26.61 -8.66 3.62
C MET A 297 27.17 -9.97 3.13
N GLN A 298 26.33 -10.78 2.49
CA GLN A 298 26.71 -12.06 1.91
C GLN A 298 26.15 -12.18 0.51
N PHE A 299 26.94 -12.83 -0.34
CA PHE A 299 26.59 -13.18 -1.71
C PHE A 299 26.76 -14.69 -1.83
N GLU A 300 25.71 -15.40 -2.22
CA GLU A 300 25.71 -16.85 -2.46
C GLU A 300 25.25 -17.13 -3.91
N GLY A 301 26.19 -17.43 -4.82
CA GLY A 301 25.82 -17.66 -6.21
C GLY A 301 26.97 -17.43 -7.20
N GLY A 302 26.72 -17.72 -8.48
CA GLY A 302 27.69 -17.51 -9.56
C GLY A 302 27.70 -16.06 -10.04
N LEU A 303 28.91 -15.50 -10.18
CA LEU A 303 29.18 -14.26 -10.92
C LEU A 303 29.22 -14.54 -12.44
#